data_AF-A0A497EHZ8-F1
#
_entry.id   AF-A0A497EHZ8-F1
#
_cell.length_a   1.000
_cell.length_b   1.000
_cell.length_c   1.000
_cell.angle_alpha   90.00
_cell.angle_beta   90.00
_cell.angle_gamma   90.00
#
_symmetry.space_group_name_H-M   'P 1'
#
loop_
_entity.id
_entity.type
_entity.pdbx_description
1 polymer ?
#
loop_
_entity_poly.entity_id
_entity_poly.type
_entity_poly.pdbx_seq_one_letter_code
_entity_poly.pdbx_strand_id
1 'polypeptide(L)' 'MKKRLTPQQEFEIMKLVLDKFLWIGFFLIVFGLYKMLEKGITDGAYYMLAGIIVLFLFLYIIVKEYEVIAR' A
#
# COMPACT_ATOMS: atom_id res chain seq x y z
N MET A 1 -3.02 12.37 -30.92
CA MET A 1 -2.85 10.90 -30.87
C MET A 1 -2.83 10.45 -29.41
N LYS A 2 -3.79 9.64 -28.95
CA LYS A 2 -3.73 9.05 -27.60
C LYS A 2 -2.64 7.98 -27.61
N LYS A 3 -1.51 8.22 -26.93
CA LYS A 3 -0.46 7.21 -26.77
C LYS A 3 -1.03 6.07 -25.94
N ARG A 4 -1.22 4.89 -26.54
CA ARG A 4 -1.47 3.65 -25.81
C ARG A 4 -0.13 3.12 -25.34
N LEU A 5 -0.06 2.74 -24.07
CA LEU A 5 1.15 2.16 -23.49
C LEU A 5 1.29 0.72 -23.97
N THR A 6 2.53 0.24 -24.08
CA THR A 6 2.74 -1.20 -24.29
C THR A 6 2.43 -1.96 -23.00
N PRO A 7 2.04 -3.25 -23.06
CA PRO A 7 1.74 -4.04 -21.85
C PRO A 7 2.89 -4.03 -20.81
N GLN A 8 4.15 -4.02 -21.27
CA GLN A 8 5.31 -3.88 -20.39
C GLN A 8 5.35 -2.53 -19.66
N GLN A 9 5.02 -1.43 -20.34
CA GLN A 9 4.98 -0.11 -19.72
C GLN A 9 3.84 0.00 -18.70
N GLU A 10 2.69 -0.61 -18.97
CA GLU A 10 1.56 -0.66 -18.04
C GLU A 10 1.94 -1.40 -16.76
N PHE A 11 2.66 -2.52 -16.88
CA PHE A 11 3.18 -3.26 -15.74
C PHE A 11 4.21 -2.48 -14.91
N GLU A 12 5.13 -1.77 -15.55
CA GLU A 12 6.10 -0.92 -14.84
C GLU A 12 5.42 0.22 -14.08
N ILE A 13 4.44 0.86 -14.71
CA ILE A 13 3.65 1.91 -14.06
C ILE A 13 2.85 1.33 -12.90
N MET A 14 2.25 0.15 -13.04
CA MET A 14 1.54 -0.51 -11.94
C MET A 14 2.46 -0.74 -10.74
N LYS A 15 3.68 -1.26 -10.94
CA LYS A 15 4.66 -1.43 -9.85
C LYS A 15 4.99 -0.10 -9.16
N LEU A 16 5.21 0.97 -9.94
CA LEU A 16 5.51 2.31 -9.41
C LEU A 16 4.34 2.93 -8.64
N VAL A 17 3.13 2.78 -9.15
CA VAL A 17 1.91 3.27 -8.52
C VAL A 17 1.68 2.53 -7.20
N LEU A 18 1.91 1.22 -7.23
CA LEU A 18 1.69 0.37 -6.09
C LEU A 18 2.68 0.62 -4.95
N ASP A 19 3.95 0.87 -5.28
CA ASP A 19 4.94 1.32 -4.29
C ASP A 19 4.44 2.58 -3.58
N LYS A 20 4.00 3.60 -4.33
CA LYS A 20 3.44 4.84 -3.77
C LYS A 20 2.21 4.63 -2.87
N PHE A 21 1.39 3.62 -3.15
CA PHE A 21 0.26 3.28 -2.27
C PHE A 21 0.70 2.55 -1.00
N LEU A 22 1.73 1.70 -1.07
CA LEU A 22 2.33 1.04 0.09
C LEU A 22 2.88 2.06 1.11
N TRP A 23 3.41 3.19 0.63
CA TRP A 23 3.81 4.30 1.48
C TRP A 23 2.68 4.84 2.37
N ILE A 24 1.41 4.76 1.95
CA ILE A 24 0.26 5.22 2.78
C ILE A 24 0.13 4.34 4.03
N GLY A 25 0.20 3.01 3.86
CA GLY A 25 0.16 2.08 4.98
C GLY A 25 1.37 2.23 5.90
N PHE A 26 2.55 2.47 5.32
CA PHE A 26 3.76 2.77 6.10
C PHE A 26 3.61 4.03 6.96
N PHE A 27 3.13 5.14 6.38
CA PHE A 27 2.89 6.36 7.14
C PHE A 27 1.85 6.20 8.24
N LEU A 28 0.80 5.41 8.03
CA LEU A 28 -0.18 5.09 9.07
C LEU A 28 0.45 4.34 10.25
N ILE A 29 1.34 3.38 9.97
CA ILE A 29 2.06 2.64 11.01
C ILE A 29 3.00 3.58 11.78
N VAL A 30 3.81 4.37 11.06
CA VAL A 30 4.72 5.35 11.70
C VAL A 30 3.94 6.37 12.54
N PHE A 31 2.80 6.84 12.04
CA PHE A 31 1.92 7.73 12.79
C PHE A 31 1.30 7.06 14.01
N GLY A 32 0.92 5.79 13.90
CA GLY A 32 0.44 4.99 15.03
C GLY A 32 1.50 4.88 16.12
N LEU A 33 2.75 4.58 15.75
CA LEU A 33 3.88 4.57 16.69
C LEU A 33 4.07 5.94 17.36
N TYR A 34 4.02 7.03 16.59
CA TYR A 34 4.09 8.38 17.16
C TYR A 34 2.96 8.63 18.18
N LYS A 35 1.73 8.20 17.87
CA LYS A 35 0.59 8.32 18.80
C LYS A 35 0.73 7.45 20.04
N MET A 36 1.40 6.30 19.96
CA MET A 36 1.73 5.50 21.15
C MET A 36 2.62 6.28 22.12
N LEU A 37 3.58 7.06 21.60
CA LEU A 37 4.48 7.89 22.41
C LEU A 37 3.78 9.12 23.01
N GLU A 38 2.80 9.70 22.31
CA GLU A 38 2.11 10.92 22.73
C GLU A 38 0.93 10.66 23.68
N LYS A 39 0.09 9.67 23.37
CA LYS A 39 -1.21 9.44 24.04
C LYS A 39 -1.34 8.06 24.71
N GLY A 40 -0.34 7.20 24.53
CA GLY A 40 -0.32 5.87 25.11
C GLY A 40 -0.65 4.75 24.11
N ILE A 41 -0.39 3.53 24.55
CA ILE A 41 -0.37 2.32 23.73
C ILE A 41 -1.71 2.07 23.03
N THR A 42 -2.84 2.26 23.73
CA THR A 42 -4.19 1.98 23.20
C THR A 42 -4.53 2.85 21.99
N ASP A 43 -4.26 4.16 22.06
CA ASP A 43 -4.59 5.07 20.97
C ASP A 43 -3.76 4.76 19.72
N GLY A 44 -2.46 4.55 19.89
CA GLY A 44 -1.59 4.21 18.76
C GLY A 44 -1.84 2.80 18.18
N ALA A 45 -2.32 1.85 18.99
CA ALA A 45 -2.66 0.51 18.52
C ALA A 45 -3.79 0.53 17.47
N TYR A 46 -4.78 1.44 17.60
CA TYR A 46 -5.84 1.58 16.59
C TYR A 46 -5.31 2.03 15.24
N TYR A 47 -4.39 3.01 15.22
CA TYR A 47 -3.75 3.49 14.00
C TYR A 47 -2.83 2.44 13.37
N MET A 48 -2.11 1.67 14.19
CA MET A 48 -1.30 0.54 13.75
C MET A 48 -2.17 -0.55 13.08
N LEU A 49 -3.29 -0.91 13.70
CA LEU A 49 -4.24 -1.88 13.15
C LEU A 49 -4.81 -1.41 11.81
N ALA A 50 -5.21 -0.14 11.72
CA ALA A 50 -5.67 0.45 10.47
C ALA A 50 -4.59 0.41 9.38
N GLY A 51 -3.35 0.76 9.70
CA GLY A 51 -2.21 0.67 8.78
C GLY A 51 -1.95 -0.74 8.28
N ILE A 52 -2.00 -1.74 9.17
CA ILE A 52 -1.85 -3.15 8.82
C ILE A 52 -2.96 -3.59 7.86
N ILE A 53 -4.23 -3.27 8.16
CA ILE A 53 -5.36 -3.62 7.29
C ILE A 53 -5.19 -3.01 5.90
N VAL A 54 -4.78 -1.74 5.82
CA VAL A 54 -4.52 -1.07 4.54
C VAL A 54 -3.39 -1.76 3.76
N LEU A 55 -2.29 -2.11 4.40
CA LEU A 55 -1.19 -2.83 3.76
C LEU A 55 -1.62 -4.21 3.25
N PHE A 56 -2.39 -4.96 4.03
CA PHE A 56 -2.92 -6.26 3.62
C PHE A 56 -3.89 -6.15 2.44
N LEU A 57 -4.72 -5.11 2.41
CA LEU A 57 -5.62 -4.85 1.28
C LEU A 57 -4.83 -4.56 0.01
N PHE A 58 -3.79 -3.72 0.09
CA PHE A 58 -2.92 -3.48 -1.06
C PHE A 58 -2.15 -4.72 -1.48
N LEU A 59 -1.61 -5.49 -0.53
CA LEU A 59 -0.92 -6.76 -0.81
C LEU A 59 -1.84 -7.72 -1.57
N TYR A 60 -3.10 -7.85 -1.15
CA TYR A 60 -4.08 -8.67 -1.85
C TYR A 60 -4.28 -8.21 -3.30
N ILE A 61 -4.41 -6.90 -3.53
CA ILE A 61 -4.52 -6.35 -4.89
C ILE A 61 -3.27 -6.66 -5.72
N ILE A 62 -2.06 -6.55 -5.14
CA ILE A 62 -0.80 -6.90 -5.82
C ILE A 62 -0.87 -8.33 -6.35
N VAL A 63 -1.13 -9.28 -5.44
CA VAL A 63 -1.06 -10.71 -5.75
C VAL A 63 -2.06 -11.04 -6.86
N LYS A 64 -3.27 -10.50 -6.75
CA LYS A 64 -4.31 -10.66 -7.77
C LYS A 64 -3.90 -10.14 -9.15
N GLU A 65 -3.33 -8.94 -9.23
CA GLU A 65 -2.87 -8.37 -10.51
C GLU A 65 -1.65 -9.11 -11.05
N TYR A 66 -0.74 -9.57 -10.18
CA TYR A 66 0.44 -10.34 -10.57
C TYR A 66 0.06 -11.70 -11.17
N GLU A 67 -0.91 -12.39 -10.57
CA GLU A 67 -1.44 -13.66 -11.09
C GLU A 67 -2.14 -13.50 -12.45
N VAL A 68 -2.79 -12.35 -12.69
CA VAL A 68 -3.39 -12.05 -14.00
C VAL A 68 -2.32 -11.89 -15.09
N ILE A 69 -1.16 -11.34 -14.75
CA ILE A 69 -0.06 -11.13 -15.71
C ILE A 69 0.77 -12.40 -15.91
N ALA A 70 0.86 -13.27 -14.90
CA ALA A 70 1.60 -14.52 -14.97
C ALA A 70 0.92 -15.61 -15.83
N ARG A 71 -0.34 -15.39 -16.24
CA ARG A 71 -1.15 -16.30 -17.04
C ARG A 71 -1.25 -15.83 -18.49
#